data_AF-A0A136PBH2-F1
#
_entry.id   AF-A0A136PBH2-F1
#
_cell.length_a   1.000
_cell.length_b   1.000
_cell.length_c   1.000
_cell.angle_alpha   90.00
_cell.angle_beta   90.00
_cell.angle_gamma   90.00
#
_symmetry.space_group_name_H-M   'P 1'
#
loop_
_entity.id
_entity.type
_entity.pdbx_description
1 polymer ?
#
loop_
_entity_poly.entity_id
_entity_poly.type
_entity_poly.pdbx_seq_one_letter_code
_entity_poly.pdbx_strand_id
1 'polypeptide(L)'
;MIKTADEIKAIRESCSIVAGVLSYIEKFLKPGITTLEVDNLVEEYIISKGAYPAFKGYKVHKNTFPASSCISVNEEVVHGIPGSRKLLEGDIVSIDVGVKKNNFMGMGLKHLQ
;
A
#
# COMPACT_ATOMS: atom_id res chain seq x y z
N MET A 1 4.90 -7.92 -23.18
CA MET A 1 3.49 -7.72 -23.59
C MET A 1 3.32 -6.25 -23.94
N ILE A 2 2.76 -5.92 -25.10
CA ILE A 2 2.50 -4.53 -25.52
C ILE A 2 1.04 -4.20 -25.18
N LYS A 3 0.80 -3.09 -24.50
CA LYS A 3 -0.52 -2.68 -24.02
C LYS A 3 -1.26 -1.83 -25.03
N THR A 4 -2.58 -2.00 -25.12
CA THR A 4 -3.45 -1.11 -25.90
C THR A 4 -3.63 0.24 -25.21
N ALA A 5 -4.14 1.25 -25.92
CA ALA A 5 -4.43 2.55 -25.35
C ALA A 5 -5.42 2.48 -24.17
N ASP A 6 -6.43 1.62 -24.25
CA ASP A 6 -7.42 1.42 -23.19
C ASP A 6 -6.81 0.72 -21.97
N GLU A 7 -5.96 -0.28 -22.17
CA GLU A 7 -5.22 -0.91 -21.08
C GLU A 7 -4.29 0.09 -20.38
N ILE A 8 -3.60 0.94 -21.15
CA ILE A 8 -2.75 2.00 -20.58
C ILE A 8 -3.59 2.99 -19.74
N LYS A 9 -4.79 3.35 -20.22
CA LYS A 9 -5.70 4.22 -19.47
C LYS A 9 -6.15 3.56 -18.16
N ALA A 10 -6.48 2.27 -18.18
CA ALA A 10 -6.87 1.53 -16.99
C ALA A 10 -5.72 1.35 -15.98
N ILE A 11 -4.50 1.09 -16.46
CA ILE A 11 -3.30 1.08 -15.60
C ILE A 11 -3.09 2.45 -14.95
N ARG A 12 -3.24 3.54 -15.71
CA ARG A 12 -3.11 4.91 -15.19
C ARG A 12 -4.13 5.20 -14.07
N GLU A 13 -5.36 4.70 -14.18
CA GLU A 13 -6.37 4.80 -13.12
C GLU A 13 -5.89 4.12 -11.83
N SER A 14 -5.42 2.87 -11.89
CA SER A 14 -4.86 2.16 -10.73
C SER A 14 -3.67 2.90 -10.12
N CYS A 15 -2.73 3.39 -10.94
CA CYS A 15 -1.59 4.18 -10.48
C CYS A 15 -2.02 5.51 -9.82
N SER A 16 -3.09 6.15 -10.31
CA SER A 16 -3.62 7.36 -9.70
C SER A 16 -4.19 7.10 -8.31
N ILE A 17 -4.80 5.93 -8.08
CA ILE A 17 -5.28 5.53 -6.75
C ILE A 17 -4.09 5.29 -5.81
N VAL A 18 -3.02 4.63 -6.30
CA VAL A 18 -1.77 4.44 -5.54
C VAL A 18 -1.16 5.78 -5.11
N ALA A 19 -0.99 6.71 -6.03
CA ALA A 19 -0.46 8.04 -5.70
C ALA A 19 -1.35 8.75 -4.65
N GLY A 20 -2.66 8.65 -4.82
CA GLY A 20 -3.63 9.22 -3.90
C GLY A 20 -3.57 8.63 -2.48
N VAL A 21 -3.44 7.30 -2.35
CA VAL A 21 -3.37 6.66 -1.03
C VAL A 21 -2.07 7.02 -0.31
N LEU A 22 -0.94 7.05 -1.03
CA LEU A 22 0.35 7.46 -0.47
C LEU A 22 0.30 8.91 0.06
N SER A 23 -0.27 9.83 -0.71
CA SER A 23 -0.47 11.22 -0.24
C SER A 23 -1.53 11.36 0.86
N TYR A 24 -2.48 10.43 0.94
CA TYR A 24 -3.50 10.42 1.99
C TYR A 24 -2.90 10.01 3.34
N ILE A 25 -2.13 8.91 3.38
CA ILE A 25 -1.59 8.36 4.62
C ILE A 25 -0.56 9.27 5.30
N GLU A 26 0.13 10.13 4.53
CA GLU A 26 1.07 11.13 5.05
C GLU A 26 0.45 12.04 6.12
N LYS A 27 -0.86 12.28 6.03
CA LYS A 27 -1.58 13.16 6.96
C LYS A 27 -1.83 12.50 8.33
N PHE A 28 -1.64 11.18 8.42
CA PHE A 28 -1.95 10.38 9.60
C PHE A 28 -0.70 9.81 10.26
N LEU A 29 0.44 9.79 9.55
CA LEU A 29 1.71 9.36 10.12
C LEU A 29 2.16 10.34 11.20
N LYS A 30 2.28 9.82 12.41
CA LYS A 30 2.76 10.52 13.60
C LYS A 30 3.22 9.50 14.63
N PRO A 31 4.12 9.87 15.55
CA PRO A 31 4.51 8.98 16.64
C PRO A 31 3.31 8.43 17.40
N GLY A 32 3.36 7.13 17.71
CA GLY A 32 2.35 6.42 18.46
C GLY A 32 1.28 5.70 17.63
N ILE A 33 1.13 6.00 16.34
CA ILE A 33 0.28 5.20 15.44
C ILE A 33 0.90 3.83 15.19
N THR A 34 0.10 2.78 15.16
CA THR A 34 0.54 1.44 14.83
C THR A 34 0.61 1.22 13.32
N THR A 35 1.50 0.34 12.86
CA THR A 35 1.54 -0.03 11.45
C THR A 35 0.22 -0.68 10.99
N LEU A 36 -0.49 -1.39 11.89
CA LEU A 36 -1.84 -1.89 11.60
C LEU A 36 -2.88 -0.78 11.38
N GLU A 37 -2.85 0.30 12.17
CA GLU A 37 -3.74 1.45 11.95
C GLU A 37 -3.48 2.12 10.60
N VAL A 38 -2.21 2.21 10.20
CA VAL A 38 -1.83 2.70 8.87
C VAL A 38 -2.35 1.79 7.76
N ASP A 39 -2.23 0.46 7.90
CA ASP A 39 -2.75 -0.51 6.93
C ASP A 39 -4.28 -0.43 6.76
N ASN A 40 -5.01 -0.22 7.87
CA ASN A 40 -6.46 -0.03 7.83
C ASN A 40 -6.83 1.23 7.03
N LEU A 41 -6.12 2.34 7.25
CA LEU A 41 -6.33 3.59 6.49
C LEU A 41 -6.05 3.40 4.99
N VAL A 42 -5.02 2.61 4.65
CA VAL A 42 -4.73 2.23 3.26
C VAL A 42 -5.89 1.44 2.67
N GLU A 43 -6.35 0.41 3.37
CA GLU A 43 -7.43 -0.47 2.89
C GLU A 43 -8.73 0.30 2.67
N GLU A 44 -9.14 1.10 3.65
CA GLU A 44 -10.33 1.95 3.58
C GLU A 44 -10.25 2.91 2.38
N TYR A 45 -9.09 3.56 2.18
CA TYR A 45 -8.92 4.45 1.04
C TYR A 45 -9.06 3.71 -0.28
N ILE A 46 -8.39 2.57 -0.46
CA ILE A 46 -8.44 1.78 -1.70
C ILE A 46 -9.87 1.30 -2.00
N ILE A 47 -10.56 0.77 -0.98
CA ILE A 47 -11.95 0.32 -1.10
C ILE A 47 -12.88 1.49 -1.43
N SER A 48 -12.67 2.68 -0.85
CA SER A 48 -13.47 3.87 -1.16
C SER A 48 -13.37 4.32 -2.63
N LYS A 49 -12.30 3.94 -3.34
CA LYS A 49 -12.13 4.18 -4.79
C LYS A 49 -12.71 3.05 -5.66
N GLY A 50 -13.40 2.09 -5.04
CA GLY A 50 -13.93 0.90 -5.69
C GLY A 50 -12.83 0.04 -6.29
N ALA A 51 -11.65 -0.01 -5.66
CA ALA A 51 -10.52 -0.83 -6.04
C ALA A 51 -10.23 -1.87 -4.95
N TYR A 52 -9.33 -2.81 -5.25
CA TYR A 52 -8.94 -3.87 -4.32
C TYR A 52 -7.47 -3.73 -3.89
N PRO A 53 -7.14 -3.91 -2.59
CA PRO A 53 -5.76 -3.93 -2.11
C PRO A 53 -5.05 -5.20 -2.60
N ALA A 54 -4.21 -5.06 -3.62
CA ALA A 54 -3.72 -6.19 -4.39
C ALA A 54 -2.80 -7.15 -3.61
N PHE A 55 -2.22 -6.70 -2.49
CA PHE A 55 -1.35 -7.52 -1.66
C PHE A 55 -2.16 -8.42 -0.72
N LYS A 56 -3.36 -7.99 -0.31
CA LYS A 56 -4.17 -8.72 0.67
C LYS A 56 -4.64 -10.05 0.08
N GLY A 57 -4.25 -11.14 0.72
CA GLY A 57 -4.56 -12.49 0.26
C GLY A 57 -3.65 -12.99 -0.87
N TYR A 58 -2.59 -12.25 -1.24
CA TYR A 58 -1.64 -12.68 -2.27
C TYR A 58 -0.89 -13.94 -1.80
N LYS A 59 -0.93 -15.00 -2.61
CA LYS A 59 -0.37 -16.31 -2.25
C LYS A 59 0.96 -16.56 -2.93
N VAL A 60 1.96 -16.94 -2.13
CA VAL A 60 3.25 -17.44 -2.61
C VAL A 60 3.50 -18.80 -1.97
N HIS A 61 3.49 -19.85 -2.80
CA HIS A 61 3.53 -21.25 -2.34
C HIS A 61 2.45 -21.55 -1.28
N LYS A 62 2.86 -21.80 -0.04
CA LYS A 62 1.97 -22.10 1.10
C LYS A 62 1.63 -20.86 1.94
N ASN A 63 2.25 -19.71 1.65
CA ASN A 63 2.10 -18.49 2.42
C ASN A 63 1.07 -17.57 1.77
N THR A 64 0.29 -16.87 2.60
CA THR A 64 -0.66 -15.84 2.18
C THR A 64 -0.28 -14.54 2.85
N PHE A 65 -0.06 -13.47 2.07
CA PHE A 65 0.20 -12.16 2.62
C PHE A 65 -1.08 -11.60 3.27
N PRO A 66 -1.06 -11.19 4.55
CA PRO A 66 -2.28 -10.95 5.31
C PRO A 66 -2.83 -9.52 5.20
N ALA A 67 -2.03 -8.56 4.76
CA ALA A 67 -2.30 -7.13 4.88
C ALA A 67 -2.51 -6.43 3.54
N SER A 68 -3.01 -5.20 3.57
CA SER A 68 -3.31 -4.38 2.38
C SER A 68 -2.09 -3.66 1.82
N SER A 69 -1.09 -3.39 2.65
CA SER A 69 0.17 -2.72 2.37
C SER A 69 1.35 -3.46 3.01
N CYS A 70 2.55 -3.16 2.52
CA CYS A 70 3.77 -3.48 3.25
C CYS A 70 4.24 -2.22 3.97
N ILE A 71 4.56 -2.34 5.26
CA ILE A 71 5.07 -1.22 6.06
C ILE A 71 6.39 -1.67 6.67
N SER A 72 7.48 -1.07 6.20
CA SER A 72 8.85 -1.43 6.60
C SER A 72 9.51 -0.26 7.30
N VAL A 73 9.91 -0.46 8.56
CA VAL A 73 10.45 0.59 9.42
C VAL A 73 11.96 0.37 9.65
N ASN A 74 12.75 1.41 9.43
CA ASN A 74 14.20 1.47 9.63
C ASN A 74 14.98 0.39 8.85
N GLU A 75 15.48 -0.64 9.53
CA GLU A 75 16.29 -1.71 8.96
C GLU A 75 15.49 -2.75 8.16
N GLU A 76 14.16 -2.73 8.27
CA GLU A 76 13.29 -3.60 7.49
C GLU A 76 13.37 -3.25 6.01
N VAL A 77 13.86 -4.19 5.19
CA VAL A 77 14.18 -3.93 3.78
C VAL A 77 12.91 -3.74 2.93
N VAL A 78 12.03 -4.74 2.92
CA VAL A 78 10.75 -4.75 2.19
C VAL A 78 9.78 -5.74 2.84
N HIS A 79 8.50 -5.70 2.44
CA HIS A 79 7.47 -6.66 2.83
C HIS A 79 7.22 -6.76 4.35
N GLY A 80 7.47 -5.70 5.10
CA GLY A 80 7.11 -5.62 6.51
C GLY A 80 5.60 -5.82 6.68
N ILE A 81 5.22 -6.75 7.55
CA ILE A 81 3.82 -7.09 7.82
C ILE A 81 3.28 -6.13 8.88
N PRO A 82 2.23 -5.34 8.56
CA PRO A 82 1.57 -4.48 9.52
C PRO A 82 1.11 -5.22 10.78
N GLY A 83 1.25 -4.59 11.94
CA GLY A 83 0.95 -5.20 13.24
C GLY A 83 0.90 -4.17 14.38
N SER A 84 1.16 -4.61 15.61
CA SER A 84 1.07 -3.77 16.81
C SER A 84 2.25 -2.81 17.01
N ARG A 85 3.25 -2.81 16.13
CA ARG A 85 4.41 -1.90 16.19
C ARG A 85 3.93 -0.46 16.09
N LYS A 86 4.19 0.35 17.11
CA LYS A 86 3.99 1.81 17.08
C LYS A 86 5.18 2.49 16.44
N LEU A 87 4.92 3.49 15.60
CA LEU A 87 5.93 4.36 15.06
C LEU A 87 6.47 5.30 16.13
N LEU A 88 7.77 5.57 16.09
CA LEU A 88 8.46 6.49 16.99
C LEU A 88 8.91 7.74 16.23
N GLU A 89 9.12 8.83 16.97
CA GLU A 89 9.74 10.03 16.42
C GLU A 89 11.13 9.68 15.85
N GLY A 90 11.38 10.06 14.60
CA GLY A 90 12.63 9.79 13.90
C GLY A 90 12.70 8.44 13.17
N ASP A 91 11.68 7.58 13.26
CA ASP A 91 11.59 6.38 12.43
C ASP A 91 11.52 6.75 10.95
N ILE A 92 12.22 6.00 10.11
CA ILE A 92 12.05 6.05 8.65
C ILE A 92 11.11 4.91 8.27
N VAL A 93 10.01 5.25 7.62
CA VAL A 93 8.95 4.29 7.29
C VAL A 93 8.75 4.23 5.79
N SER A 94 8.85 3.02 5.23
CA SER A 94 8.52 2.74 3.84
C SER A 94 7.12 2.14 3.78
N ILE A 95 6.25 2.72 2.95
CA ILE A 95 4.89 2.20 2.71
C ILE A 95 4.79 1.82 1.24
N ASP A 96 4.58 0.53 0.99
CA ASP A 96 4.34 -0.05 -0.33
C ASP A 96 2.87 -0.43 -0.47
N VAL A 97 2.27 -0.08 -1.60
CA VAL A 97 0.86 -0.28 -1.90
C VAL A 97 0.66 -0.81 -3.32
N GLY A 98 -0.14 -1.85 -3.41
CA GLY A 98 -0.62 -2.40 -4.67
C GLY A 98 -2.13 -2.23 -4.78
N VAL A 99 -2.61 -1.74 -5.92
CA VAL A 99 -4.02 -1.51 -6.20
C VAL A 99 -4.42 -2.26 -7.45
N LYS A 100 -5.55 -2.98 -7.39
CA LYS A 100 -6.21 -3.57 -8.56
C LYS A 100 -7.54 -2.87 -8.82
N LYS A 101 -7.67 -2.22 -9.97
CA LYS A 101 -8.93 -1.61 -10.46
C LYS A 101 -9.19 -2.09 -11.88
N ASN A 102 -10.42 -2.53 -12.16
CA ASN A 102 -10.84 -2.99 -13.49
C ASN A 102 -9.89 -4.05 -14.13
N ASN A 103 -9.32 -4.94 -13.31
CA ASN A 103 -8.31 -5.95 -13.68
C ASN A 103 -6.89 -5.43 -14.00
N PHE A 104 -6.61 -4.14 -13.82
CA PHE A 104 -5.29 -3.57 -14.02
C PHE A 104 -4.64 -3.17 -12.70
N MET A 105 -3.33 -3.32 -12.65
CA MET A 105 -2.52 -3.12 -11.45
C MET A 105 -1.85 -1.75 -11.48
N GLY A 106 -1.80 -1.11 -10.32
CA GLY A 106 -0.89 -0.02 -10.00
C GLY A 106 -0.11 -0.40 -8.76
N MET A 107 1.16 -0.01 -8.69
CA MET A 107 2.02 -0.23 -7.52
C MET A 107 2.89 0.99 -7.29
N GLY A 108 3.26 1.22 -6.04
CA GLY A 108 4.13 2.33 -5.68
C GLY A 108 4.50 2.31 -4.21
N LEU A 109 5.69 2.83 -3.92
CA LEU A 109 6.26 2.92 -2.59
C LEU A 109 6.65 4.37 -2.31
N LYS A 110 6.51 4.79 -1.05
CA LYS A 110 7.06 6.06 -0.56
C LYS A 110 7.77 5.85 0.79
N HIS A 111 8.92 6.50 0.95
CA HIS A 111 9.58 6.66 2.25
C HIS A 111 9.08 7.94 2.92
N LEU A 112 8.78 7.84 4.21
CA LEU A 112 8.19 8.87 5.04
C LEU A 112 8.93 8.93 6.37
N GLN A 113 8.94 10.10 6.98
CA GLN A 113 9.50 10.40 8.30
C GLN A 113 8.46 11.18 9.09
#